data_AF-A0A8H4UPD0-F1
#
_entry.id   AF-A0A8H4UPD0-F1
#
_cell.length_a   1.000
_cell.length_b   1.000
_cell.length_c   1.000
_cell.angle_alpha   90.00
_cell.angle_beta   90.00
_cell.angle_gamma   90.00
#
_symmetry.space_group_name_H-M   'P 1'
#
loop_
_entity.id
_entity.type
_entity.pdbx_description
1 polymer ?
#
loop_
_entity_poly.entity_id
_entity_poly.type
_entity_poly.pdbx_seq_one_letter_code
_entity_poly.pdbx_strand_id
1 'polypeptide(L)'
;MRFISDDRKVEPKAASLQVLSLGLPRCATSSLQAALESDVLNFGPCLHMAHIVPHPEREQLVIDALDEQDVQKRQKILYKLYDGHASACDFPGWILSPDLMDMYPEAVVVLNKRKNNTAWVKSIGGALRVFGTWRYYIPCFLWKTDRLHYWMRQSAHARLRQNFGDMDMYSEDFYDEFYKWVRAEAKKRNMKVLEWEVTDGWEPLYEHVEGGVVYERLGFLGGVAWCGLEWMEVWASDGPGVVAVGVARIKRCLVTPSELWSRNVSVVEADDEPIARKLFEHCTNPDPNISGSFNQLLIYTAARNGNESMGRLLVDHNARVEQSRDIVPCVSDAAPDDDDEPIRGLIEAGLDLDELYPDTNSLLYNLLHSSSSRVPDKFRLLFELGARVDDKILRGNTYLTMAVLSGQVDTVRALLEHDTYPSLLEAYGKLLLQEVIDLQKLCLSAATYETMTEAPIAKGANVDLNNKCTPLSCFPSRSNV
;
A
#
# COMPACT_ATOMS: atom_id res chain seq x y z
N MET A 1 -34.57 -3.59 -12.60
CA MET A 1 -33.57 -4.54 -12.11
C MET A 1 -34.22 -5.92 -12.21
N ARG A 2 -33.58 -6.87 -12.89
CA ARG A 2 -34.08 -8.25 -13.07
C ARG A 2 -33.14 -9.17 -12.30
N PHE A 3 -33.68 -10.12 -11.55
CA PHE A 3 -32.88 -11.11 -10.85
C PHE A 3 -32.62 -12.28 -11.79
N ILE A 4 -31.39 -12.37 -12.31
CA ILE A 4 -30.96 -13.48 -13.15
C ILE A 4 -30.73 -14.67 -12.22
N SER A 5 -31.29 -15.83 -12.58
CA SER A 5 -31.08 -17.06 -11.80
C SER A 5 -29.61 -17.43 -11.78
N ASP A 6 -29.09 -17.73 -10.60
CA ASP A 6 -27.71 -18.19 -10.40
C ASP A 6 -27.73 -19.66 -9.96
N ASP A 7 -27.00 -20.50 -10.67
CA ASP A 7 -26.94 -21.95 -10.39
C ASP A 7 -25.66 -22.32 -9.60
N ARG A 8 -24.82 -21.34 -9.25
CA ARG A 8 -23.61 -21.56 -8.44
C ARG A 8 -24.00 -21.97 -7.02
N LYS A 9 -23.45 -23.10 -6.57
CA LYS A 9 -23.59 -23.57 -5.19
C LYS A 9 -22.49 -22.91 -4.35
N VAL A 10 -22.89 -22.23 -3.27
CA VAL A 10 -21.94 -21.80 -2.24
C VAL A 10 -21.59 -23.03 -1.42
N GLU A 11 -20.31 -23.39 -1.38
CA GLU A 11 -19.89 -24.51 -0.54
C GLU A 11 -20.02 -24.12 0.95
N PRO A 12 -20.74 -24.91 1.76
CA PRO A 12 -20.87 -24.67 3.18
C PRO A 12 -19.49 -24.85 3.83
N LYS A 13 -18.96 -23.80 4.47
CA LYS A 13 -17.64 -23.85 5.15
C LYS A 13 -17.73 -23.83 6.67
N ALA A 14 -18.84 -23.34 7.22
CA ALA A 14 -18.98 -23.14 8.66
C ALA A 14 -20.02 -24.08 9.27
N ALA A 15 -19.76 -24.55 10.49
CA ALA A 15 -20.65 -25.46 11.23
C ALA A 15 -21.84 -24.74 11.90
N SER A 16 -21.74 -23.43 12.14
CA SER A 16 -22.77 -22.63 12.82
C SER A 16 -22.56 -21.13 12.55
N LEU A 17 -23.64 -20.34 12.64
CA LEU A 17 -23.56 -18.88 12.65
C LEU A 17 -22.83 -18.38 13.91
N GLN A 18 -21.91 -17.44 13.70
CA GLN A 18 -21.09 -16.77 14.71
C GLN A 18 -21.42 -15.28 14.80
N VAL A 19 -21.82 -14.64 13.69
CA VAL A 19 -22.15 -13.20 13.65
C VAL A 19 -23.54 -12.98 13.04
N LEU A 20 -24.38 -12.24 13.77
CA LEU A 20 -25.73 -11.84 13.33
C LEU A 20 -25.77 -10.32 13.11
N SER A 21 -25.78 -9.90 11.85
CA SER A 21 -26.00 -8.51 11.47
C SER A 21 -27.50 -8.23 11.30
N LEU A 22 -28.11 -7.61 12.31
CA LEU A 22 -29.57 -7.50 12.45
C LEU A 22 -30.11 -6.07 12.23
N GLY A 23 -29.31 -5.18 11.65
CA GLY A 23 -29.77 -3.85 11.27
C GLY A 23 -30.67 -3.84 10.04
N LEU A 24 -31.37 -2.72 9.85
CA LEU A 24 -32.27 -2.54 8.71
C LEU A 24 -31.51 -2.55 7.38
N PRO A 25 -32.18 -2.92 6.27
CA PRO A 25 -31.60 -2.76 4.94
C PRO A 25 -31.21 -1.30 4.69
N ARG A 26 -30.22 -1.09 3.81
CA ARG A 26 -29.62 0.23 3.50
C ARG A 26 -28.84 0.88 4.66
N CYS A 27 -28.51 0.12 5.71
CA CYS A 27 -27.53 0.49 6.73
C CYS A 27 -26.17 -0.19 6.47
N ALA A 28 -25.69 -0.15 5.22
CA ALA A 28 -24.42 -0.75 4.76
C ALA A 28 -24.27 -2.27 4.92
N THR A 29 -25.35 -2.99 4.68
CA THR A 29 -25.40 -4.47 4.73
C THR A 29 -24.42 -5.14 3.79
N SER A 30 -24.21 -4.61 2.58
CA SER A 30 -23.24 -5.16 1.61
C SER A 30 -21.78 -4.88 2.01
N SER A 31 -21.47 -3.70 2.55
CA SER A 31 -20.13 -3.40 3.07
C SER A 31 -19.82 -4.33 4.26
N LEU A 32 -20.78 -4.51 5.15
CA LEU A 32 -20.64 -5.40 6.30
C LEU A 32 -20.48 -6.87 5.88
N GLN A 33 -21.23 -7.33 4.86
CA GLN A 33 -21.02 -8.64 4.25
C GLN A 33 -19.57 -8.79 3.77
N ALA A 34 -19.07 -7.84 2.98
CA ALA A 34 -17.74 -7.91 2.39
C ALA A 34 -16.63 -8.01 3.45
N ALA A 35 -16.78 -7.32 4.59
CA ALA A 35 -15.78 -7.45 5.64
C ALA A 35 -15.90 -8.69 6.49
N LEU A 36 -17.11 -9.18 6.77
CA LEU A 36 -17.26 -10.47 7.43
C LEU A 36 -16.64 -11.58 6.59
N GLU A 37 -16.75 -11.48 5.26
CA GLU A 37 -16.10 -12.39 4.30
C GLU A 37 -14.63 -12.09 4.03
N SER A 38 -14.08 -10.98 4.55
CA SER A 38 -12.66 -10.65 4.39
C SER A 38 -11.77 -11.60 5.17
N ASP A 39 -10.52 -11.76 4.74
CA ASP A 39 -9.53 -12.57 5.45
C ASP A 39 -9.19 -12.03 6.86
N VAL A 40 -9.56 -10.78 7.16
CA VAL A 40 -9.31 -10.13 8.46
C VAL A 40 -10.30 -10.61 9.52
N LEU A 41 -11.61 -10.56 9.21
CA LEU A 41 -12.64 -11.02 10.14
C LEU A 41 -12.88 -12.52 9.98
N ASN A 42 -12.84 -13.03 8.75
CA ASN A 42 -12.92 -14.45 8.41
C ASN A 42 -14.18 -15.16 8.97
N PHE A 43 -15.32 -14.48 8.91
CA PHE A 43 -16.66 -15.02 9.20
C PHE A 43 -17.44 -15.36 7.92
N GLY A 44 -16.74 -15.68 6.84
CA GLY A 44 -17.35 -16.14 5.59
C GLY A 44 -17.71 -17.64 5.59
N PRO A 45 -18.69 -18.08 4.79
CA PRO A 45 -19.54 -17.27 3.91
C PRO A 45 -20.64 -16.55 4.70
N CYS A 46 -21.00 -15.34 4.25
CA CYS A 46 -22.05 -14.53 4.84
C CYS A 46 -23.35 -14.62 4.04
N LEU A 47 -24.44 -15.04 4.66
CA LEU A 47 -25.74 -15.03 3.98
C LEU A 47 -26.21 -13.57 3.84
N HIS A 48 -26.43 -13.13 2.61
CA HIS A 48 -26.95 -11.80 2.28
C HIS A 48 -28.11 -11.93 1.28
N MET A 49 -28.99 -10.93 1.21
CA MET A 49 -30.14 -10.91 0.28
C MET A 49 -29.73 -11.16 -1.19
N ALA A 50 -28.54 -10.71 -1.59
CA ALA A 50 -27.96 -10.96 -2.92
C ALA A 50 -27.74 -12.46 -3.20
N HIS A 51 -27.58 -13.29 -2.18
CA HIS A 51 -27.48 -14.75 -2.27
C HIS A 51 -28.84 -15.45 -2.17
N ILE A 52 -29.94 -14.71 -2.00
CA ILE A 52 -31.30 -15.27 -1.88
C ILE A 52 -32.05 -15.06 -3.18
N VAL A 53 -32.21 -13.82 -3.64
CA VAL A 53 -33.10 -13.49 -4.77
C VAL A 53 -32.74 -14.18 -6.10
N PRO A 54 -31.47 -14.46 -6.42
CA PRO A 54 -31.14 -15.24 -7.61
C PRO A 54 -31.53 -16.73 -7.54
N HIS A 55 -31.95 -17.24 -6.38
CA HIS A 55 -32.17 -18.67 -6.14
C HIS A 55 -33.62 -18.94 -5.70
N PRO A 56 -34.50 -19.44 -6.59
CA PRO A 56 -35.91 -19.71 -6.28
C PRO A 56 -36.15 -20.58 -5.04
N GLU A 57 -35.27 -21.54 -4.78
CA GLU A 57 -35.38 -22.43 -3.61
C GLU A 57 -35.14 -21.68 -2.30
N ARG A 58 -34.18 -20.75 -2.29
CA ARG A 58 -33.91 -19.89 -1.12
C ARG A 58 -35.04 -18.88 -0.93
N GLU A 59 -35.54 -18.27 -2.01
CA GLU A 59 -36.71 -17.39 -1.92
C GLU A 59 -37.93 -18.12 -1.34
N GLN A 60 -38.18 -19.37 -1.75
CA GLN A 60 -39.27 -20.18 -1.21
C GLN A 60 -39.07 -20.49 0.28
N LEU A 61 -37.86 -20.87 0.71
CA LEU A 61 -37.56 -21.07 2.13
C LEU A 61 -37.82 -19.80 2.96
N VAL A 62 -37.52 -18.62 2.41
CA VAL A 62 -37.78 -17.35 3.09
C VAL A 62 -39.28 -17.07 3.19
N ILE A 63 -40.05 -17.29 2.11
CA ILE A 63 -41.52 -17.18 2.14
C ILE A 63 -42.10 -18.12 3.20
N ASP A 64 -41.71 -19.40 3.18
CA ASP A 64 -42.19 -20.41 4.11
C ASP A 64 -41.86 -20.04 5.56
N ALA A 65 -40.65 -19.53 5.81
CA ALA A 65 -40.26 -19.05 7.14
C ALA A 65 -41.06 -17.82 7.58
N LEU A 66 -41.31 -16.86 6.68
CA LEU A 66 -42.06 -15.65 6.98
C LEU A 66 -43.54 -15.92 7.22
N ASP A 67 -44.13 -16.94 6.61
CA ASP A 67 -45.55 -17.30 6.75
C ASP A 67 -45.80 -18.28 7.92
N GLU A 68 -44.80 -19.07 8.32
CA GLU A 68 -44.92 -20.07 9.39
C GLU A 68 -45.05 -19.41 10.79
N GLN A 69 -46.13 -19.75 11.49
CA GLN A 69 -46.44 -19.19 12.81
C GLN A 69 -45.77 -19.99 13.93
N ASP A 70 -45.62 -21.31 13.76
CA ASP A 70 -44.98 -22.16 14.74
C ASP A 70 -43.46 -21.91 14.77
N VAL A 71 -42.95 -21.53 15.94
CA VAL A 71 -41.53 -21.18 16.16
C VAL A 71 -40.62 -22.35 15.80
N GLN A 72 -40.93 -23.57 16.24
CA GLN A 72 -40.06 -24.72 16.04
C GLN A 72 -40.00 -25.13 14.57
N LYS A 73 -41.13 -25.05 13.85
CA LYS A 73 -41.15 -25.29 12.39
C LYS A 73 -40.41 -24.21 11.63
N ARG A 74 -40.60 -22.94 12.00
CA ARG A 74 -39.90 -21.80 11.39
C ARG A 74 -38.40 -21.92 11.58
N GLN A 75 -37.92 -22.24 12.77
CA GLN A 75 -36.50 -22.47 13.06
C GLN A 75 -35.91 -23.62 12.23
N LYS A 76 -36.67 -24.70 11.97
CA LYS A 76 -36.22 -25.78 11.07
C LYS A 76 -36.07 -25.33 9.62
N ILE A 77 -36.93 -24.41 9.16
CA ILE A 77 -36.83 -23.81 7.82
C ILE A 77 -35.60 -22.89 7.77
N LEU A 78 -35.44 -22.03 8.79
CA LEU A 78 -34.28 -21.13 8.90
C LEU A 78 -32.96 -21.90 8.97
N TYR A 79 -32.91 -23.03 9.67
CA TYR A 79 -31.71 -23.86 9.71
C TYR A 79 -31.27 -24.25 8.29
N LYS A 80 -32.20 -24.70 7.42
CA LYS A 80 -31.87 -25.02 6.02
C LYS A 80 -31.38 -23.82 5.22
N LEU A 81 -31.85 -22.61 5.53
CA LEU A 81 -31.47 -21.39 4.84
C LEU A 81 -30.06 -20.92 5.24
N TYR A 82 -29.74 -20.99 6.53
CA TYR A 82 -28.49 -20.49 7.09
C TYR A 82 -27.39 -21.56 7.21
N ASP A 83 -27.71 -22.83 6.99
CA ASP A 83 -26.74 -23.93 7.02
C ASP A 83 -25.52 -23.61 6.15
N GLY A 84 -24.32 -23.87 6.69
CA GLY A 84 -23.06 -23.61 6.03
C GLY A 84 -22.49 -22.19 6.09
N HIS A 85 -23.22 -21.22 6.66
CA HIS A 85 -22.79 -19.82 6.79
C HIS A 85 -22.22 -19.54 8.20
N ALA A 86 -21.16 -18.74 8.26
CA ALA A 86 -20.58 -18.27 9.52
C ALA A 86 -21.19 -16.93 9.96
N SER A 87 -21.75 -16.15 9.04
CA SER A 87 -22.44 -14.91 9.38
C SER A 87 -23.69 -14.68 8.53
N ALA A 88 -24.53 -13.75 8.99
CA ALA A 88 -25.76 -13.37 8.32
C ALA A 88 -25.92 -11.84 8.32
N CYS A 89 -26.21 -11.26 7.14
CA CYS A 89 -26.50 -9.85 6.95
C CYS A 89 -27.79 -9.66 6.15
N ASP A 90 -28.48 -8.56 6.39
CA ASP A 90 -29.66 -8.15 5.61
C ASP A 90 -30.86 -9.12 5.80
N PHE A 91 -31.74 -9.16 4.82
CA PHE A 91 -32.97 -9.93 4.81
C PHE A 91 -32.71 -11.43 4.62
N PRO A 92 -33.45 -12.33 5.31
CA PRO A 92 -34.58 -12.08 6.21
C PRO A 92 -34.21 -11.89 7.69
N GLY A 93 -32.93 -11.96 8.04
CA GLY A 93 -32.48 -12.12 9.43
C GLY A 93 -32.93 -11.01 10.37
N TRP A 94 -33.01 -9.77 9.90
CA TRP A 94 -33.47 -8.64 10.73
C TRP A 94 -34.96 -8.74 11.12
N ILE A 95 -35.83 -9.32 10.28
CA ILE A 95 -37.27 -9.56 10.59
C ILE A 95 -37.43 -10.72 11.56
N LEU A 96 -36.68 -11.80 11.31
CA LEU A 96 -36.74 -13.04 12.08
C LEU A 96 -35.64 -13.09 13.15
N SER A 97 -35.26 -11.92 13.67
CA SER A 97 -34.18 -11.78 14.65
C SER A 97 -34.43 -12.58 15.93
N PRO A 98 -35.65 -12.69 16.51
CA PRO A 98 -35.86 -13.52 17.70
C PRO A 98 -35.52 -14.99 17.44
N ASP A 99 -35.92 -15.54 16.29
CA ASP A 99 -35.63 -16.92 15.94
C ASP A 99 -34.13 -17.18 15.78
N LEU A 100 -33.41 -16.27 15.12
CA LEU A 100 -31.95 -16.39 14.95
C LEU A 100 -31.22 -16.27 16.28
N MET A 101 -31.64 -15.37 17.16
CA MET A 101 -31.08 -15.24 18.50
C MET A 101 -31.36 -16.48 19.36
N ASP A 102 -32.53 -17.12 19.22
CA ASP A 102 -32.87 -18.37 19.90
C ASP A 102 -32.07 -19.57 19.37
N MET A 103 -31.83 -19.62 18.06
CA MET A 103 -31.08 -20.70 17.42
C MET A 103 -29.57 -20.60 17.67
N TYR A 104 -29.04 -19.37 17.78
CA TYR A 104 -27.60 -19.10 17.88
C TYR A 104 -27.30 -18.16 19.06
N PRO A 105 -27.48 -18.62 20.32
CA PRO A 105 -27.32 -17.78 21.51
C PRO A 105 -25.89 -17.30 21.75
N GLU A 106 -24.89 -18.03 21.23
CA GLU A 106 -23.47 -17.69 21.34
C GLU A 106 -23.00 -16.71 20.25
N ALA A 107 -23.82 -16.45 19.23
CA ALA A 107 -23.46 -15.53 18.16
C ALA A 107 -23.42 -14.08 18.67
N VAL A 108 -22.49 -13.29 18.17
CA VAL A 108 -22.45 -11.86 18.47
C VAL A 108 -23.41 -11.09 17.56
N VAL A 109 -24.11 -10.13 18.13
CA VAL A 109 -25.06 -9.30 17.39
C VAL A 109 -24.38 -8.00 16.98
N VAL A 110 -24.40 -7.72 15.68
CA VAL A 110 -24.02 -6.44 15.09
C VAL A 110 -25.29 -5.73 14.65
N LEU A 111 -25.59 -4.60 15.28
CA LEU A 111 -26.74 -3.78 14.98
C LEU A 111 -26.29 -2.60 14.14
N ASN A 112 -26.11 -2.86 12.84
CA ASN A 112 -25.69 -1.87 11.86
C ASN A 112 -26.80 -0.82 11.66
N LYS A 113 -26.47 0.47 11.80
CA LYS A 113 -27.44 1.56 11.75
C LYS A 113 -26.93 2.74 10.93
N ARG A 114 -27.80 3.72 10.70
CA ARG A 114 -27.45 5.01 10.12
C ARG A 114 -27.63 6.11 11.15
N LYS A 115 -26.72 7.08 11.20
CA LYS A 115 -26.78 8.20 12.15
C LYS A 115 -28.07 9.01 12.12
N ASN A 116 -28.67 9.14 10.93
CA ASN A 116 -29.83 9.97 10.68
C ASN A 116 -30.97 9.11 10.09
N ASN A 117 -32.08 9.01 10.81
CA ASN A 117 -33.27 8.25 10.43
C ASN A 117 -34.00 8.87 9.21
N THR A 118 -34.11 10.20 9.09
CA THR A 118 -34.62 10.89 7.90
C THR A 118 -33.80 10.56 6.66
N ALA A 119 -32.47 10.54 6.81
CA ALA A 119 -31.56 10.16 5.72
C ALA A 119 -31.74 8.69 5.34
N TRP A 120 -31.97 7.81 6.31
CA TRP A 120 -32.32 6.41 6.05
C TRP A 120 -33.64 6.32 5.27
N VAL A 121 -34.72 6.97 5.70
CA VAL A 121 -36.03 7.01 5.03
C VAL A 121 -35.89 7.39 3.55
N LYS A 122 -35.13 8.45 3.25
CA LYS A 122 -34.87 8.86 1.87
C LYS A 122 -34.14 7.77 1.07
N SER A 123 -33.15 7.09 1.67
CA SER A 123 -32.38 6.04 1.00
C SER A 123 -33.19 4.77 0.76
N ILE A 124 -33.90 4.28 1.79
CA ILE A 124 -34.72 3.07 1.69
C ILE A 124 -35.91 3.30 0.75
N GLY A 125 -36.49 4.50 0.78
CA GLY A 125 -37.58 4.91 -0.11
C GLY A 125 -37.18 4.84 -1.59
N GLY A 126 -35.99 5.34 -1.93
CA GLY A 126 -35.48 5.29 -3.30
C GLY A 126 -35.14 3.88 -3.78
N ALA A 127 -34.67 3.00 -2.89
CA ALA A 127 -34.22 1.66 -3.24
C ALA A 127 -35.34 0.62 -3.32
N LEU A 128 -36.28 0.62 -2.35
CA LEU A 128 -37.25 -0.48 -2.21
C LEU A 128 -38.69 -0.11 -2.60
N ARG A 129 -39.10 1.17 -2.60
CA ARG A 129 -40.48 1.53 -3.00
C ARG A 129 -40.80 1.17 -4.45
N VAL A 130 -39.79 1.09 -5.32
CA VAL A 130 -39.97 0.67 -6.72
C VAL A 130 -40.60 -0.73 -6.83
N PHE A 131 -40.30 -1.62 -5.89
CA PHE A 131 -40.86 -2.97 -5.81
C PHE A 131 -42.31 -3.02 -5.32
N GLY A 132 -42.87 -1.87 -4.93
CA GLY A 132 -44.29 -1.71 -4.61
C GLY A 132 -45.15 -1.16 -5.76
N THR A 133 -44.56 -0.93 -6.93
CA THR A 133 -45.25 -0.29 -8.06
C THR A 133 -45.88 -1.31 -9.00
N TRP A 134 -47.00 -0.95 -9.64
CA TRP A 134 -47.63 -1.77 -10.68
C TRP A 134 -46.66 -2.09 -11.83
N ARG A 135 -45.73 -1.18 -12.14
CA ARG A 135 -44.67 -1.37 -13.15
C ARG A 135 -43.75 -2.53 -12.80
N TYR A 136 -43.49 -2.77 -11.52
CA TYR A 136 -42.72 -3.93 -11.06
C TYR A 136 -43.58 -5.19 -10.97
N TYR A 137 -44.87 -5.09 -10.62
CA TYR A 137 -45.73 -6.27 -10.51
C TYR A 137 -46.03 -6.96 -11.85
N ILE A 138 -46.14 -6.21 -12.95
CA ILE A 138 -46.37 -6.79 -14.28
C ILE A 138 -45.32 -7.86 -14.66
N PRO A 139 -44.00 -7.59 -14.61
CA PRO A 139 -43.01 -8.60 -14.94
C PRO A 139 -42.97 -9.77 -13.94
N CYS A 140 -43.39 -9.58 -12.69
CA CYS A 140 -43.48 -10.67 -11.70
C CYS A 140 -44.45 -11.79 -12.09
N PHE A 141 -45.40 -11.54 -13.00
CA PHE A 141 -46.23 -12.62 -13.54
C PHE A 141 -45.46 -13.56 -14.49
N LEU A 142 -44.42 -13.06 -15.15
CA LEU A 142 -43.74 -13.74 -16.26
C LEU A 142 -42.60 -14.66 -15.78
N TRP A 143 -41.84 -14.25 -14.77
CA TRP A 143 -40.67 -14.99 -14.30
C TRP A 143 -40.84 -15.52 -12.88
N LYS A 144 -40.37 -16.75 -12.63
CA LYS A 144 -40.53 -17.44 -11.34
C LYS A 144 -39.83 -16.70 -10.20
N THR A 145 -38.59 -16.25 -10.40
CA THR A 145 -37.81 -15.48 -9.41
C THR A 145 -38.53 -14.18 -9.05
N ASP A 146 -38.89 -13.36 -10.04
CA ASP A 146 -39.62 -12.11 -9.79
C ASP A 146 -40.99 -12.35 -9.08
N ARG A 147 -41.69 -13.44 -9.43
CA ARG A 147 -42.93 -13.84 -8.74
C ARG A 147 -42.70 -14.21 -7.28
N LEU A 148 -41.64 -14.97 -7.00
CA LEU A 148 -41.29 -15.35 -5.64
C LEU A 148 -40.87 -14.11 -4.85
N HIS A 149 -40.09 -13.20 -5.42
CA HIS A 149 -39.74 -11.94 -4.79
C HIS A 149 -40.99 -11.10 -4.46
N TYR A 150 -41.99 -11.07 -5.33
CA TYR A 150 -43.29 -10.46 -5.04
C TYR A 150 -43.96 -11.09 -3.80
N TRP A 151 -44.06 -12.42 -3.74
CA TRP A 151 -44.68 -13.14 -2.62
C TRP A 151 -43.90 -12.98 -1.32
N MET A 152 -42.58 -13.10 -1.38
CA MET A 152 -41.66 -12.87 -0.28
C MET A 152 -41.85 -11.47 0.32
N ARG A 153 -42.05 -10.46 -0.54
CA ARG A 153 -42.39 -9.11 -0.09
C ARG A 153 -43.77 -9.04 0.59
N GLN A 154 -44.78 -9.76 0.08
CA GLN A 154 -46.09 -9.82 0.76
C GLN A 154 -45.99 -10.47 2.14
N SER A 155 -45.31 -11.61 2.25
CA SER A 155 -45.07 -12.34 3.50
C SER A 155 -44.26 -11.49 4.49
N ALA A 156 -43.23 -10.78 4.02
CA ALA A 156 -42.48 -9.84 4.85
C ALA A 156 -43.36 -8.71 5.40
N HIS A 157 -44.20 -8.08 4.56
CA HIS A 157 -45.13 -7.06 5.02
C HIS A 157 -46.17 -7.60 6.01
N ALA A 158 -46.69 -8.81 5.79
CA ALA A 158 -47.61 -9.46 6.71
C ALA A 158 -46.97 -9.71 8.08
N ARG A 159 -45.72 -10.22 8.11
CA ARG A 159 -44.97 -10.45 9.34
C ARG A 159 -44.63 -9.14 10.06
N LEU A 160 -44.20 -8.11 9.33
CA LEU A 160 -43.97 -6.79 9.91
C LEU A 160 -45.24 -6.20 10.53
N ARG A 161 -46.40 -6.39 9.90
CA ARG A 161 -47.68 -5.96 10.47
C ARG A 161 -48.03 -6.69 11.76
N GLN A 162 -47.67 -7.97 11.87
CA GLN A 162 -47.84 -8.72 13.13
C GLN A 162 -46.94 -8.17 14.25
N ASN A 163 -45.71 -7.78 13.92
CA ASN A 163 -44.73 -7.31 14.91
C ASN A 163 -44.93 -5.84 15.30
N PHE A 164 -45.30 -4.97 14.34
CA PHE A 164 -45.28 -3.51 14.48
C PHE A 164 -46.63 -2.83 14.15
N GLY A 165 -47.67 -3.59 13.85
CA GLY A 165 -48.98 -3.05 13.44
C GLY A 165 -48.94 -2.40 12.05
N ASP A 166 -49.81 -1.42 11.80
CA ASP A 166 -49.91 -0.73 10.50
C ASP A 166 -48.89 0.40 10.30
N MET A 167 -47.77 0.35 11.02
CA MET A 167 -46.70 1.33 10.90
C MET A 167 -46.07 1.27 9.50
N ASP A 168 -45.84 2.44 8.89
CA ASP A 168 -45.16 2.48 7.60
C ASP A 168 -43.68 2.12 7.78
N MET A 169 -43.27 1.01 7.16
CA MET A 169 -41.88 0.56 7.11
C MET A 169 -40.91 1.66 6.62
N TYR A 170 -41.39 2.63 5.83
CA TYR A 170 -40.60 3.73 5.30
C TYR A 170 -40.71 5.01 6.15
N SER A 171 -41.03 4.89 7.44
CA SER A 171 -41.13 6.02 8.39
C SER A 171 -39.96 6.08 9.37
N GLU A 172 -39.75 7.26 9.96
CA GLU A 172 -38.78 7.46 11.04
C GLU A 172 -39.21 6.71 12.32
N ASP A 173 -40.52 6.70 12.60
CA ASP A 173 -41.09 5.98 13.74
C ASP A 173 -40.77 4.48 13.67
N PHE A 174 -40.91 3.87 12.48
CA PHE A 174 -40.56 2.46 12.27
C PHE A 174 -39.09 2.19 12.50
N TYR A 175 -38.21 3.08 12.04
CA TYR A 175 -36.79 2.96 12.28
C TYR A 175 -36.51 2.90 13.79
N ASP A 176 -36.98 3.88 14.54
CA ASP A 176 -36.70 3.98 15.98
C ASP A 176 -37.31 2.83 16.77
N GLU A 177 -38.56 2.45 16.49
CA GLU A 177 -39.22 1.31 17.14
C GLU A 177 -38.57 -0.03 16.80
N PHE A 178 -38.12 -0.22 15.56
CA PHE A 178 -37.40 -1.42 15.16
C PHE A 178 -36.10 -1.60 15.98
N TYR A 179 -35.25 -0.57 16.06
CA TYR A 179 -34.00 -0.69 16.82
C TYR A 179 -34.24 -0.83 18.33
N LYS A 180 -35.30 -0.22 18.88
CA LYS A 180 -35.72 -0.47 20.28
C LYS A 180 -36.11 -1.94 20.48
N TRP A 181 -36.88 -2.50 19.54
CA TRP A 181 -37.32 -3.89 19.59
C TRP A 181 -36.16 -4.88 19.53
N VAL A 182 -35.23 -4.75 18.57
CA VAL A 182 -34.06 -5.66 18.47
C VAL A 182 -33.20 -5.61 19.74
N ARG A 183 -32.97 -4.42 20.31
CA ARG A 183 -32.25 -4.28 21.59
C ARG A 183 -32.97 -5.00 22.73
N ALA A 184 -34.30 -4.89 22.79
CA ALA A 184 -35.10 -5.58 23.80
C ALA A 184 -35.02 -7.11 23.64
N GLU A 185 -35.09 -7.63 22.41
CA GLU A 185 -34.96 -9.07 22.13
C GLU A 185 -33.57 -9.62 22.46
N ALA A 186 -32.51 -8.89 22.13
CA ALA A 186 -31.14 -9.26 22.50
C ALA A 186 -30.93 -9.23 24.02
N LYS A 187 -31.48 -8.21 24.70
CA LYS A 187 -31.41 -8.09 26.16
C LYS A 187 -32.11 -9.24 26.88
N LYS A 188 -33.27 -9.71 26.38
CA LYS A 188 -33.98 -10.88 26.94
C LYS A 188 -33.11 -12.14 26.95
N ARG A 189 -32.18 -12.25 26.00
CA ARG A 189 -31.30 -13.41 25.80
C ARG A 189 -29.87 -13.18 26.31
N ASN A 190 -29.61 -12.03 26.95
CA ASN A 190 -28.28 -11.64 27.44
C ASN A 190 -27.18 -11.67 26.35
N MET A 191 -27.54 -11.32 25.11
CA MET A 191 -26.60 -11.31 23.99
C MET A 191 -25.79 -10.02 23.95
N LYS A 192 -24.53 -10.13 23.50
CA LYS A 192 -23.66 -8.97 23.26
C LYS A 192 -24.08 -8.28 21.96
N VAL A 193 -24.40 -6.99 22.06
CA VAL A 193 -24.82 -6.16 20.92
C VAL A 193 -23.80 -5.04 20.70
N LEU A 194 -23.28 -4.95 19.48
CA LEU A 194 -22.51 -3.80 19.00
C LEU A 194 -23.42 -2.93 18.15
N GLU A 195 -23.56 -1.65 18.51
CA GLU A 195 -24.10 -0.67 17.58
C GLU A 195 -22.98 -0.20 16.65
N TRP A 196 -23.23 -0.27 15.35
CA TRP A 196 -22.20 0.02 14.36
C TRP A 196 -22.73 0.93 13.24
N GLU A 197 -21.99 1.96 12.92
CA GLU A 197 -22.18 2.81 11.75
C GLU A 197 -21.01 2.64 10.79
N VAL A 198 -21.22 2.90 9.50
CA VAL A 198 -20.16 2.80 8.48
C VAL A 198 -18.94 3.65 8.82
N THR A 199 -19.17 4.80 9.45
CA THR A 199 -18.13 5.74 9.86
C THR A 199 -17.31 5.25 11.05
N ASP A 200 -17.76 4.22 11.76
CA ASP A 200 -17.03 3.64 12.90
C ASP A 200 -15.87 2.75 12.44
N GLY A 201 -15.83 2.38 11.15
CA GLY A 201 -14.79 1.52 10.58
C GLY A 201 -14.86 0.07 11.09
N TRP A 202 -13.82 -0.71 10.83
CA TRP A 202 -13.80 -2.15 11.14
C TRP A 202 -13.38 -2.49 12.57
N GLU A 203 -12.78 -1.54 13.27
CA GLU A 203 -12.16 -1.79 14.58
C GLU A 203 -13.18 -2.23 15.65
N PRO A 204 -14.33 -1.56 15.85
CA PRO A 204 -15.32 -2.02 16.83
C PRO A 204 -15.93 -3.38 16.48
N LEU A 205 -16.02 -3.70 15.18
CA LEU A 205 -16.50 -5.01 14.72
C LEU A 205 -15.52 -6.11 15.10
N TYR A 206 -14.22 -5.89 14.84
CA TYR A 206 -13.19 -6.84 15.21
C TYR A 206 -13.16 -7.06 16.73
N GLU A 207 -13.15 -5.99 17.52
CA GLU A 207 -13.15 -6.08 18.99
C GLU A 207 -14.36 -6.83 19.53
N HIS A 208 -15.54 -6.57 18.97
CA HIS A 208 -16.78 -7.19 19.42
C HIS A 208 -16.85 -8.67 19.08
N VAL A 209 -16.29 -9.08 17.94
CA VAL A 209 -16.33 -10.47 17.48
C VAL A 209 -15.18 -11.31 18.07
N GLU A 210 -13.97 -10.76 18.22
CA GLU A 210 -12.77 -11.48 18.73
C GLU A 210 -12.49 -11.26 20.23
N GLY A 211 -13.21 -10.36 20.91
CA GLY A 211 -13.15 -10.23 22.37
C GLY A 211 -12.11 -9.24 22.92
N GLY A 212 -12.01 -8.04 22.35
CA GLY A 212 -11.38 -6.86 22.96
C GLY A 212 -9.85 -6.87 22.96
N VAL A 213 -9.24 -6.31 21.92
CA VAL A 213 -7.84 -5.87 21.92
C VAL A 213 -7.80 -4.43 21.43
N VAL A 214 -7.45 -3.51 22.33
CA VAL A 214 -7.41 -2.05 22.15
C VAL A 214 -6.31 -1.65 21.15
N TYR A 215 -6.62 -0.79 20.17
CA TYR A 215 -5.61 -0.07 19.39
C TYR A 215 -5.42 1.37 19.88
N GLU A 216 -4.19 1.87 19.77
CA GLU A 216 -3.81 3.24 20.16
C GLU A 216 -3.77 4.16 18.92
N ARG A 217 -4.50 5.27 18.99
CA ARG A 217 -4.78 6.22 17.89
C ARG A 217 -3.53 7.02 17.51
N LEU A 218 -3.01 6.87 16.28
CA LEU A 218 -1.95 7.72 15.72
C LEU A 218 -2.50 8.55 14.55
N GLY A 219 -2.41 9.88 14.66
CA GLY A 219 -2.97 10.83 13.71
C GLY A 219 -1.96 11.32 12.67
N PHE A 220 -2.40 11.45 11.42
CA PHE A 220 -1.59 11.91 10.28
C PHE A 220 -1.82 13.40 9.94
N LEU A 221 -0.78 14.08 9.46
CA LEU A 221 -0.80 15.42 8.85
C LEU A 221 -0.29 15.35 7.40
N GLY A 222 -1.20 15.45 6.42
CA GLY A 222 -0.97 16.03 5.08
C GLY A 222 -0.13 15.24 4.05
N GLY A 223 -0.72 14.97 2.88
CA GLY A 223 0.00 14.60 1.65
C GLY A 223 -0.84 13.70 0.72
N VAL A 224 -1.13 14.16 -0.50
CA VAL A 224 -1.99 13.47 -1.47
C VAL A 224 -1.12 12.68 -2.46
N ALA A 225 -1.27 11.35 -2.51
CA ALA A 225 -0.73 10.51 -3.58
C ALA A 225 -1.83 9.60 -4.13
N TRP A 226 -2.10 9.73 -5.43
CA TRP A 226 -3.03 8.91 -6.18
C TRP A 226 -2.33 7.64 -6.65
N CYS A 227 -2.83 6.44 -6.30
CA CYS A 227 -2.41 5.17 -6.90
C CYS A 227 -3.61 4.20 -7.05
N GLY A 228 -3.60 3.44 -8.14
CA GLY A 228 -4.70 2.65 -8.69
C GLY A 228 -5.23 1.54 -7.77
N LEU A 229 -6.46 1.79 -7.34
CA LEU A 229 -7.44 1.01 -6.58
C LEU A 229 -7.83 -0.37 -7.15
N GLU A 230 -7.93 -1.35 -6.25
CA GLU A 230 -9.12 -2.19 -5.96
C GLU A 230 -8.85 -2.90 -4.60
N TRP A 231 -9.39 -2.56 -3.41
CA TRP A 231 -10.38 -1.59 -2.93
C TRP A 231 -10.01 -1.13 -1.49
N MET A 232 -9.42 0.05 -1.34
CA MET A 232 -9.56 0.91 -0.15
C MET A 232 -10.39 2.12 -0.61
N GLU A 233 -11.68 2.17 -0.28
CA GLU A 233 -12.41 3.45 -0.39
C GLU A 233 -12.00 4.35 0.77
N VAL A 234 -11.15 5.32 0.47
CA VAL A 234 -10.98 6.55 1.25
C VAL A 234 -12.27 7.36 1.13
N TRP A 235 -13.11 7.36 2.16
CA TRP A 235 -14.23 8.30 2.25
C TRP A 235 -13.71 9.62 2.82
N ALA A 236 -13.41 10.57 1.93
CA ALA A 236 -13.25 11.97 2.29
C ALA A 236 -14.62 12.52 2.72
N SER A 237 -14.85 12.71 4.03
CA SER A 237 -15.85 13.67 4.48
C SER A 237 -15.22 15.06 4.42
N ASP A 238 -15.87 16.02 3.77
CA ASP A 238 -15.44 17.43 3.73
C ASP A 238 -15.09 17.94 5.15
N GLY A 239 -13.79 18.06 5.45
CA GLY A 239 -13.28 18.60 6.71
C GLY A 239 -11.85 18.16 7.01
N PRO A 240 -11.04 18.99 7.71
CA PRO A 240 -9.64 18.69 7.97
C PRO A 240 -9.53 17.72 9.16
N GLY A 241 -8.88 16.56 8.95
CA GLY A 241 -8.25 15.80 10.02
C GLY A 241 -8.49 14.29 10.01
N VAL A 242 -7.36 13.57 10.13
CA VAL A 242 -7.20 12.20 10.65
C VAL A 242 -7.38 11.05 9.65
N VAL A 243 -6.24 10.50 9.20
CA VAL A 243 -6.10 9.15 8.62
C VAL A 243 -5.53 8.25 9.71
N ALA A 244 -6.17 7.10 9.96
CA ALA A 244 -5.73 6.11 10.95
C ALA A 244 -5.05 4.93 10.23
N VAL A 245 -3.82 4.60 10.62
CA VAL A 245 -3.10 3.38 10.19
C VAL A 245 -2.99 2.47 11.40
N GLY A 246 -3.67 1.32 11.37
CA GLY A 246 -3.62 0.30 12.44
C GLY A 246 -2.76 -0.89 12.03
N VAL A 247 -1.71 -1.17 12.79
CA VAL A 247 -0.87 -2.38 12.65
C VAL A 247 -1.51 -3.51 13.45
N ALA A 248 -2.11 -4.48 12.76
CA ALA A 248 -2.76 -5.64 13.38
C ALA A 248 -1.73 -6.55 14.07
N ARG A 249 -2.09 -7.09 15.25
CA ARG A 249 -1.35 -8.16 15.91
C ARG A 249 -1.67 -9.49 15.20
N ILE A 250 -0.95 -9.76 14.11
CA ILE A 250 -1.10 -10.95 13.29
C ILE A 250 -0.73 -12.18 14.13
N LYS A 251 -1.73 -12.94 14.60
CA LYS A 251 -1.50 -14.25 15.24
C LYS A 251 -1.56 -15.43 14.26
N ARG A 252 -1.95 -15.21 13.00
CA ARG A 252 -1.80 -16.16 11.90
C ARG A 252 -2.05 -15.46 10.56
N CYS A 253 -0.97 -15.09 9.86
CA CYS A 253 -1.07 -14.70 8.46
C CYS A 253 -1.46 -15.92 7.62
N LEU A 254 -2.63 -15.88 7.00
CA LEU A 254 -3.03 -16.81 5.94
C LEU A 254 -2.76 -16.26 4.53
N VAL A 255 -2.23 -15.03 4.44
CA VAL A 255 -1.68 -14.46 3.21
C VAL A 255 -0.22 -14.92 3.08
N THR A 256 0.20 -15.29 1.87
CA THR A 256 1.61 -15.67 1.64
C THR A 256 2.52 -14.50 2.04
N PRO A 257 3.67 -14.74 2.69
CA PRO A 257 4.56 -13.67 3.16
C PRO A 257 4.92 -12.62 2.08
N SER A 258 4.92 -13.02 0.80
CA SER A 258 5.21 -12.16 -0.35
C SER A 258 4.15 -11.09 -0.65
N GLU A 259 2.87 -11.33 -0.37
CA GLU A 259 1.76 -10.41 -0.72
C GLU A 259 1.52 -9.31 0.32
N LEU A 260 1.82 -9.59 1.60
CA LEU A 260 1.68 -8.59 2.67
C LEU A 260 2.78 -7.54 2.62
N TRP A 261 4.00 -7.97 2.31
CA TRP A 261 5.16 -7.11 2.35
C TRP A 261 5.30 -6.24 1.09
N SER A 262 4.91 -6.75 -0.09
CA SER A 262 4.76 -5.96 -1.32
C SER A 262 3.75 -4.81 -1.20
N ARG A 263 2.75 -4.93 -0.32
CA ARG A 263 1.80 -3.86 0.01
C ARG A 263 2.34 -2.81 0.99
N ASN A 264 3.39 -3.14 1.75
CA ASN A 264 4.06 -2.26 2.72
C ASN A 264 5.23 -1.45 2.12
N VAL A 265 5.64 -1.76 0.88
CA VAL A 265 6.57 -0.96 0.06
C VAL A 265 6.26 0.52 0.14
N SER A 266 4.98 0.88 0.03
CA SER A 266 4.51 2.25 -0.02
C SER A 266 4.81 3.04 1.26
N VAL A 267 4.88 2.39 2.42
CA VAL A 267 5.24 3.02 3.70
C VAL A 267 6.70 3.44 3.69
N VAL A 268 7.56 2.59 3.14
CA VAL A 268 8.99 2.86 3.00
C VAL A 268 9.23 3.89 1.89
N GLU A 269 8.48 3.84 0.79
CA GLU A 269 8.52 4.87 -0.27
C GLU A 269 7.99 6.24 0.20
N ALA A 270 7.02 6.25 1.11
CA ALA A 270 6.47 7.45 1.75
C ALA A 270 7.33 7.95 2.92
N ASP A 271 8.42 7.24 3.23
CA ASP A 271 9.43 7.66 4.20
C ASP A 271 8.97 7.66 5.68
N ASP A 272 7.98 6.81 6.03
CA ASP A 272 7.38 6.76 7.37
C ASP A 272 8.06 5.71 8.26
N GLU A 273 9.21 6.08 8.83
CA GLU A 273 10.04 5.21 9.67
C GLU A 273 9.29 4.63 10.89
N PRO A 274 8.51 5.40 11.67
CA PRO A 274 7.80 4.85 12.83
C PRO A 274 6.81 3.72 12.48
N ILE A 275 6.14 3.82 11.33
CA ILE A 275 5.25 2.76 10.85
C ILE A 275 6.07 1.58 10.34
N ALA A 276 7.10 1.84 9.53
CA ALA A 276 8.00 0.79 9.05
C ALA A 276 8.60 -0.02 10.23
N ARG A 277 9.01 0.64 11.32
CA ARG A 277 9.56 0.00 12.51
C ARG A 277 8.56 -0.96 13.13
N LYS A 278 7.32 -0.51 13.33
CA LYS A 278 6.24 -1.36 13.87
C LYS A 278 5.94 -2.55 12.96
N LEU A 279 6.01 -2.37 11.63
CA LEU A 279 5.84 -3.45 10.68
C LEU A 279 6.96 -4.47 10.81
N PHE A 280 8.21 -4.02 10.86
CA PHE A 280 9.36 -4.90 11.05
C PHE A 280 9.33 -5.66 12.38
N GLU A 281 8.86 -5.02 13.46
CA GLU A 281 8.74 -5.64 14.79
C GLU A 281 7.56 -6.62 14.94
N HIS A 282 6.49 -6.47 14.14
CA HIS A 282 5.22 -7.20 14.34
C HIS A 282 4.75 -8.04 13.16
N CYS A 283 5.33 -7.89 11.96
CA CYS A 283 5.01 -8.73 10.82
C CYS A 283 5.71 -10.10 10.92
N THR A 284 5.04 -11.15 10.43
CA THR A 284 5.64 -12.47 10.30
C THR A 284 6.57 -12.48 9.08
N ASN A 285 7.89 -12.49 9.30
CA ASN A 285 8.94 -12.53 8.26
C ASN A 285 8.93 -11.33 7.27
N PRO A 286 9.16 -10.09 7.75
CA PRO A 286 9.35 -8.94 6.87
C PRO A 286 10.63 -9.11 6.03
N ASP A 287 10.56 -8.91 4.72
CA ASP A 287 11.70 -9.06 3.82
C ASP A 287 12.26 -7.69 3.37
N PRO A 288 13.28 -7.13 4.03
CA PRO A 288 13.78 -5.79 3.69
C PRO A 288 14.32 -5.67 2.24
N ASN A 289 14.45 -6.78 1.49
CA ASN A 289 15.05 -6.86 0.17
C ASN A 289 14.05 -6.85 -0.99
N ILE A 290 12.86 -6.28 -0.79
CA ILE A 290 11.91 -6.15 -1.89
C ILE A 290 12.16 -4.93 -2.75
N SER A 291 11.74 -5.04 -4.00
CA SER A 291 11.74 -3.94 -4.95
C SER A 291 10.51 -3.05 -4.78
N GLY A 292 10.73 -1.74 -4.77
CA GLY A 292 9.69 -0.73 -4.80
C GLY A 292 9.02 -0.56 -6.17
N SER A 293 8.20 0.47 -6.30
CA SER A 293 7.41 0.82 -7.50
C SER A 293 8.24 1.02 -8.77
N PHE A 294 9.53 1.37 -8.60
CA PHE A 294 10.50 1.53 -9.70
C PHE A 294 11.39 0.30 -9.92
N ASN A 295 11.00 -0.84 -9.35
CA ASN A 295 11.76 -2.10 -9.37
C ASN A 295 13.16 -2.02 -8.72
N GLN A 296 13.40 -1.01 -7.88
CA GLN A 296 14.63 -0.80 -7.11
C GLN A 296 14.44 -1.27 -5.66
N LEU A 297 15.47 -1.80 -5.01
CA LEU A 297 15.40 -2.19 -3.60
C LEU A 297 15.02 -1.01 -2.69
N LEU A 298 14.23 -1.27 -1.64
CA LEU A 298 13.76 -0.24 -0.71
C LEU A 298 14.89 0.58 -0.07
N ILE A 299 16.05 -0.05 0.16
CA ILE A 299 17.24 0.64 0.70
C ILE A 299 17.73 1.76 -0.23
N TYR A 300 17.56 1.63 -1.56
CA TYR A 300 17.88 2.67 -2.52
C TYR A 300 16.90 3.84 -2.46
N THR A 301 15.63 3.57 -2.20
CA THR A 301 14.63 4.62 -2.01
C THR A 301 14.92 5.43 -0.75
N ALA A 302 15.21 4.76 0.38
CA ALA A 302 15.59 5.42 1.63
C ALA A 302 16.87 6.26 1.45
N ALA A 303 17.87 5.71 0.75
CA ALA A 303 19.12 6.43 0.49
C ALA A 303 18.92 7.66 -0.41
N ARG A 304 18.10 7.55 -1.46
CA ARG A 304 17.79 8.67 -2.36
C ARG A 304 17.03 9.79 -1.64
N ASN A 305 16.13 9.43 -0.73
CA ASN A 305 15.36 10.39 0.05
C ASN A 305 16.18 11.04 1.18
N GLY A 306 17.36 10.50 1.50
CA GLY A 306 18.18 10.97 2.62
C GLY A 306 17.63 10.59 4.00
N ASN A 307 16.82 9.53 4.10
CA ASN A 307 16.27 9.11 5.39
C ASN A 307 17.18 8.08 6.06
N GLU A 308 18.11 8.60 6.86
CA GLU A 308 19.01 7.84 7.72
C GLU A 308 18.26 6.84 8.63
N SER A 309 17.16 7.27 9.25
CA SER A 309 16.43 6.44 10.22
C SER A 309 15.76 5.24 9.54
N MET A 310 15.19 5.44 8.35
CA MET A 310 14.65 4.36 7.52
C MET A 310 15.77 3.45 7.00
N GLY A 311 16.88 4.02 6.54
CA GLY A 311 18.06 3.27 6.09
C GLY A 311 18.57 2.32 7.18
N ARG A 312 18.76 2.83 8.40
CA ARG A 312 19.19 2.02 9.56
C ARG A 312 18.21 0.93 9.90
N LEU A 313 16.91 1.23 9.91
CA LEU A 313 15.88 0.23 10.17
C LEU A 313 15.94 -0.94 9.19
N LEU A 314 16.15 -0.64 7.89
CA LEU A 314 16.32 -1.65 6.85
C LEU A 314 17.60 -2.48 7.07
N VAL A 315 18.73 -1.83 7.36
CA VAL A 315 20.01 -2.48 7.67
C VAL A 315 19.89 -3.42 8.88
N ASP A 316 19.28 -2.95 9.97
CA ASP A 316 19.03 -3.73 11.20
C ASP A 316 18.24 -5.02 10.94
N HIS A 317 17.44 -5.03 9.87
CA HIS A 317 16.61 -6.18 9.48
C HIS A 317 17.26 -7.04 8.39
N ASN A 318 18.54 -6.82 8.08
CA ASN A 318 19.33 -7.49 7.03
C ASN A 318 18.91 -7.14 5.60
N ALA A 319 18.64 -5.86 5.34
CA ALA A 319 18.64 -5.35 3.97
C ALA A 319 20.00 -5.61 3.31
N ARG A 320 19.94 -5.98 2.04
CA ARG A 320 21.07 -6.23 1.16
C ARG A 320 21.07 -5.18 0.07
N VAL A 321 22.26 -4.91 -0.43
CA VAL A 321 22.48 -4.13 -1.63
C VAL A 321 22.72 -5.10 -2.79
N GLU A 322 22.07 -4.85 -3.92
CA GLU A 322 22.36 -5.52 -5.20
C GLU A 322 23.00 -4.54 -6.17
N GLN A 323 24.19 -4.85 -6.67
CA GLN A 323 24.89 -4.04 -7.68
C GLN A 323 24.00 -3.79 -8.90
N SER A 324 23.38 -2.61 -8.98
CA SER A 324 22.53 -2.17 -10.10
C SER A 324 22.88 -0.75 -10.54
N ARG A 325 22.44 -0.40 -11.75
CA ARG A 325 22.47 0.99 -12.28
C ARG A 325 21.71 1.96 -11.39
N ASP A 326 20.75 1.46 -10.61
CA ASP A 326 19.90 2.25 -9.72
C ASP A 326 20.67 2.85 -8.53
N ILE A 327 21.89 2.35 -8.25
CA ILE A 327 22.77 2.90 -7.20
C ILE A 327 23.25 4.31 -7.57
N VAL A 328 23.47 4.58 -8.86
CA VAL A 328 24.13 5.81 -9.31
C VAL A 328 23.29 7.06 -9.01
N PRO A 329 21.98 7.10 -9.32
CA PRO A 329 21.12 8.20 -8.89
C PRO A 329 21.06 8.35 -7.36
N CYS A 330 21.04 7.25 -6.60
CA CYS A 330 21.03 7.30 -5.15
C CYS A 330 22.29 7.96 -4.60
N VAL A 331 23.47 7.64 -5.16
CA VAL A 331 24.74 8.21 -4.71
C VAL A 331 24.94 9.64 -5.24
N SER A 332 24.51 9.95 -6.48
CA SER A 332 24.70 11.28 -7.09
C SER A 332 23.72 12.34 -6.59
N ASP A 333 22.51 11.93 -6.20
CA ASP A 333 21.41 12.83 -5.86
C ASP A 333 20.99 12.74 -4.37
N ALA A 334 21.58 11.83 -3.57
CA ALA A 334 21.34 11.77 -2.12
C ALA A 334 21.48 13.14 -1.46
N ALA A 335 20.54 13.48 -0.58
CA ALA A 335 20.23 14.76 0.11
C ALA A 335 21.39 15.77 0.38
N PRO A 336 21.08 17.08 0.56
CA PRO A 336 22.07 18.15 0.54
C PRO A 336 23.02 18.22 1.77
N ASP A 337 24.25 18.59 1.45
CA ASP A 337 25.33 19.28 2.16
C ASP A 337 25.97 18.77 3.47
N ASP A 338 25.43 17.78 4.19
CA ASP A 338 26.17 17.15 5.32
C ASP A 338 25.73 15.69 5.64
N ASP A 339 24.76 15.15 4.90
CA ASP A 339 24.19 13.83 5.19
C ASP A 339 24.77 12.75 4.28
N ASP A 340 25.94 12.25 4.67
CA ASP A 340 26.60 11.10 4.05
C ASP A 340 26.15 9.76 4.62
N GLU A 341 25.31 9.77 5.66
CA GLU A 341 24.78 8.56 6.31
C GLU A 341 24.01 7.64 5.36
N PRO A 342 23.25 8.12 4.36
CA PRO A 342 22.67 7.27 3.32
C PRO A 342 23.70 6.38 2.61
N ILE A 343 24.86 6.92 2.28
CA ILE A 343 25.93 6.20 1.57
C ILE A 343 26.64 5.24 2.52
N ARG A 344 26.85 5.66 3.77
CA ARG A 344 27.40 4.80 4.83
C ARG A 344 26.50 3.60 5.11
N GLY A 345 25.18 3.81 5.21
CA GLY A 345 24.20 2.74 5.40
C GLY A 345 24.15 1.76 4.23
N LEU A 346 24.35 2.22 2.99
CA LEU A 346 24.50 1.32 1.84
C LEU A 346 25.76 0.44 1.95
N ILE A 347 26.89 0.99 2.40
CA ILE A 347 28.12 0.22 2.63
C ILE A 347 27.93 -0.81 3.75
N GLU A 348 27.26 -0.43 4.84
CA GLU A 348 26.90 -1.35 5.93
C GLU A 348 25.99 -2.49 5.46
N ALA A 349 25.07 -2.21 4.53
CA ALA A 349 24.25 -3.21 3.86
C ALA A 349 24.98 -4.03 2.78
N GLY A 350 26.29 -3.80 2.59
CA GLY A 350 27.15 -4.59 1.71
C GLY A 350 27.40 -3.99 0.32
N LEU A 351 27.23 -2.68 0.13
CA LEU A 351 27.66 -2.01 -1.10
C LEU A 351 29.19 -2.09 -1.26
N ASP A 352 29.64 -2.82 -2.28
CA ASP A 352 31.04 -2.82 -2.70
C ASP A 352 31.27 -1.67 -3.69
N LEU A 353 32.14 -0.74 -3.29
CA LEU A 353 32.48 0.46 -4.06
C LEU A 353 33.35 0.16 -5.29
N ASP A 354 34.03 -0.98 -5.31
CA ASP A 354 35.03 -1.35 -6.32
C ASP A 354 34.52 -2.45 -7.27
N GLU A 355 33.36 -3.05 -7.01
CA GLU A 355 32.83 -4.12 -7.85
C GLU A 355 32.49 -3.63 -9.28
N LEU A 356 32.77 -4.49 -10.25
CA LEU A 356 32.44 -4.25 -11.64
C LEU A 356 31.08 -4.86 -11.97
N TYR A 357 30.15 -4.04 -12.46
CA TYR A 357 28.81 -4.48 -12.83
C TYR A 357 28.85 -5.36 -14.10
N PRO A 358 27.96 -6.36 -14.23
CA PRO A 358 27.95 -7.27 -15.39
C PRO A 358 27.72 -6.58 -16.74
N ASP A 359 26.93 -5.50 -16.74
CA ASP A 359 26.51 -4.74 -17.94
C ASP A 359 26.84 -3.23 -17.87
N THR A 360 27.59 -2.81 -16.84
CA THR A 360 28.02 -1.42 -16.62
C THR A 360 29.44 -1.32 -16.08
N ASN A 361 30.04 -0.15 -16.19
CA ASN A 361 31.27 0.16 -15.48
C ASN A 361 31.01 0.35 -13.98
N SER A 362 32.08 0.45 -13.19
CA SER A 362 32.06 0.75 -11.75
C SER A 362 31.19 1.95 -11.35
N LEU A 363 30.83 2.03 -10.06
CA LEU A 363 30.01 3.10 -9.49
C LEU A 363 30.59 4.47 -9.82
N LEU A 364 31.91 4.62 -9.59
CA LEU A 364 32.67 5.82 -9.87
C LEU A 364 32.66 6.19 -11.37
N TYR A 365 32.71 5.23 -12.29
CA TYR A 365 32.61 5.54 -13.72
C TYR A 365 31.25 6.12 -14.07
N ASN A 366 30.17 5.51 -13.57
CA ASN A 366 28.82 5.96 -13.88
C ASN A 366 28.55 7.33 -13.26
N LEU A 367 29.15 7.62 -12.09
CA LEU A 367 29.10 8.92 -11.44
C LEU A 367 29.68 10.03 -12.34
N LEU A 368 30.74 9.76 -13.12
CA LEU A 368 31.28 10.72 -14.10
C LEU A 368 30.29 11.10 -15.21
N HIS A 369 29.28 10.28 -15.45
CA HIS A 369 28.26 10.53 -16.47
C HIS A 369 26.95 11.06 -15.87
N SER A 370 26.91 11.28 -14.56
CA SER A 370 25.76 11.90 -13.88
C SER A 370 25.69 13.39 -14.24
N SER A 371 24.46 13.91 -14.37
CA SER A 371 24.20 15.34 -14.56
C SER A 371 24.24 16.14 -13.25
N SER A 372 24.50 15.48 -12.12
CA SER A 372 24.57 16.12 -10.80
C SER A 372 25.79 17.05 -10.70
N SER A 373 25.58 18.27 -10.21
CA SER A 373 26.70 19.20 -9.93
C SER A 373 27.54 18.79 -8.73
N ARG A 374 27.12 17.75 -7.98
CA ARG A 374 27.74 17.28 -6.72
C ARG A 374 28.70 16.10 -6.91
N VAL A 375 28.92 15.69 -8.16
CA VAL A 375 29.87 14.64 -8.51
C VAL A 375 31.23 14.82 -7.82
N PRO A 376 31.86 16.02 -7.77
CA PRO A 376 33.14 16.20 -7.08
C PRO A 376 33.11 15.84 -5.59
N ASP A 377 32.07 16.25 -4.86
CA ASP A 377 31.95 16.00 -3.42
C ASP A 377 31.71 14.51 -3.14
N LYS A 378 30.90 13.86 -3.98
CA LYS A 378 30.66 12.41 -3.88
C LYS A 378 31.92 11.61 -4.19
N PHE A 379 32.79 12.06 -5.09
CA PHE A 379 34.11 11.45 -5.28
C PHE A 379 34.96 11.51 -4.01
N ARG A 380 35.04 12.67 -3.34
CA ARG A 380 35.80 12.81 -2.07
C ARG A 380 35.28 11.85 -1.01
N LEU A 381 33.97 11.84 -0.79
CA LEU A 381 33.35 10.96 0.19
C LEU A 381 33.62 9.49 -0.10
N LEU A 382 33.44 9.04 -1.35
CA LEU A 382 33.65 7.64 -1.71
C LEU A 382 35.12 7.23 -1.49
N PHE A 383 36.08 8.13 -1.72
CA PHE A 383 37.49 7.89 -1.42
C PHE A 383 37.79 7.87 0.08
N GLU A 384 37.16 8.75 0.87
CA GLU A 384 37.24 8.68 2.34
C GLU A 384 36.66 7.37 2.88
N LEU A 385 35.65 6.82 2.22
CA LEU A 385 35.02 5.54 2.53
C LEU A 385 35.77 4.32 1.95
N GLY A 386 36.90 4.54 1.28
CA GLY A 386 37.83 3.48 0.85
C GLY A 386 37.70 3.02 -0.59
N ALA A 387 36.91 3.70 -1.44
CA ALA A 387 36.86 3.39 -2.88
C ALA A 387 38.22 3.56 -3.54
N ARG A 388 38.55 2.68 -4.49
CA ARG A 388 39.83 2.69 -5.18
C ARG A 388 39.84 3.72 -6.31
N VAL A 389 40.74 4.68 -6.19
CA VAL A 389 40.95 5.76 -7.17
C VAL A 389 41.51 5.23 -8.50
N ASP A 390 42.15 4.07 -8.50
CA ASP A 390 43.05 3.64 -9.58
C ASP A 390 42.51 2.52 -10.47
N ASP A 391 41.25 2.14 -10.28
CA ASP A 391 40.70 1.05 -11.06
C ASP A 391 40.61 1.42 -12.54
N LYS A 392 41.15 0.51 -13.37
CA LYS A 392 41.12 0.66 -14.83
C LYS A 392 39.71 0.36 -15.30
N ILE A 393 39.06 1.39 -15.82
CA ILE A 393 37.75 1.29 -16.47
C ILE A 393 37.91 0.81 -17.92
N LEU A 394 36.79 0.61 -18.64
CA LEU A 394 36.77 0.15 -20.02
C LEU A 394 37.85 0.81 -20.90
N ARG A 395 38.52 -0.02 -21.71
CA ARG A 395 39.61 0.37 -22.64
C ARG A 395 40.93 0.81 -21.98
N GLY A 396 41.11 0.57 -20.69
CA GLY A 396 42.35 0.88 -19.97
C GLY A 396 42.49 2.36 -19.58
N ASN A 397 41.39 3.12 -19.68
CA ASN A 397 41.30 4.48 -19.18
C ASN A 397 41.15 4.47 -17.65
N THR A 398 41.34 5.63 -17.03
CA THR A 398 41.22 5.85 -15.58
C THR A 398 40.13 6.89 -15.33
N TYR A 399 39.60 7.00 -14.10
CA TYR A 399 38.60 8.02 -13.78
C TYR A 399 39.12 9.44 -14.07
N LEU A 400 40.40 9.69 -13.78
CA LEU A 400 41.09 10.95 -14.08
C LEU A 400 41.13 11.27 -15.58
N THR A 401 41.47 10.28 -16.41
CA THR A 401 41.46 10.42 -17.88
C THR A 401 40.09 10.82 -18.39
N MET A 402 39.02 10.19 -17.89
CA MET A 402 37.65 10.47 -18.34
C MET A 402 37.16 11.84 -17.88
N ALA A 403 37.40 12.21 -16.62
CA ALA A 403 37.02 13.53 -16.10
C ALA A 403 37.66 14.67 -16.91
N VAL A 404 38.89 14.48 -17.38
CA VAL A 404 39.61 15.44 -18.23
C VAL A 404 38.99 15.53 -19.62
N LEU A 405 38.74 14.39 -20.27
CA LEU A 405 38.10 14.36 -21.60
C LEU A 405 36.70 14.97 -21.58
N SER A 406 35.97 14.82 -20.48
CA SER A 406 34.66 15.42 -20.26
C SER A 406 34.71 16.87 -19.76
N GLY A 407 35.89 17.45 -19.53
CA GLY A 407 36.04 18.85 -19.11
C GLY A 407 35.59 19.14 -17.67
N GLN A 408 35.49 18.13 -16.80
CA GLN A 408 34.97 18.25 -15.44
C GLN A 408 36.06 18.72 -14.46
N VAL A 409 36.32 20.03 -14.45
CA VAL A 409 37.43 20.66 -13.69
C VAL A 409 37.41 20.31 -12.19
N ASP A 410 36.25 20.42 -11.54
CA ASP A 410 36.15 20.21 -10.10
C ASP A 410 36.27 18.72 -9.73
N THR A 411 35.78 17.82 -10.60
CA THR A 411 35.97 16.37 -10.44
C THR A 411 37.44 15.99 -10.59
N VAL A 412 38.18 16.63 -11.52
CA VAL A 412 39.63 16.46 -11.66
C VAL A 412 40.35 16.92 -10.39
N ARG A 413 39.95 18.07 -9.82
CA ARG A 413 40.51 18.54 -8.55
C ARG A 413 40.26 17.53 -7.42
N ALA A 414 39.03 17.05 -7.26
CA ALA A 414 38.67 16.06 -6.24
C ALA A 414 39.46 14.74 -6.39
N LEU A 415 39.60 14.23 -7.62
CA LEU A 415 40.42 13.04 -7.91
C LEU A 415 41.89 13.25 -7.56
N LEU A 416 42.41 14.45 -7.83
CA LEU A 416 43.78 14.81 -7.51
C LEU A 416 44.00 15.11 -6.03
N GLU A 417 43.00 15.35 -5.19
CA GLU A 417 43.19 15.61 -3.76
C GLU A 417 43.70 14.36 -3.02
N HIS A 418 43.20 13.18 -3.40
CA HIS A 418 43.64 11.88 -2.85
C HIS A 418 44.92 11.35 -3.54
N ASP A 419 45.60 10.39 -2.91
CA ASP A 419 46.89 9.82 -3.35
C ASP A 419 46.76 9.02 -4.68
N THR A 420 46.63 9.76 -5.78
CA THR A 420 46.65 9.24 -7.14
C THR A 420 48.04 8.66 -7.45
N TYR A 421 48.11 7.38 -7.83
CA TYR A 421 49.39 6.71 -8.02
C TYR A 421 50.18 7.30 -9.21
N PRO A 422 51.53 7.27 -9.16
CA PRO A 422 52.39 7.74 -10.26
C PRO A 422 52.06 7.15 -11.64
N SER A 423 51.52 5.93 -11.71
CA SER A 423 51.10 5.28 -12.96
C SER A 423 49.88 5.94 -13.62
N LEU A 424 48.98 6.53 -12.84
CA LEU A 424 47.84 7.29 -13.38
C LEU A 424 48.30 8.61 -13.98
N LEU A 425 49.22 9.28 -13.28
CA LEU A 425 49.88 10.51 -13.72
C LEU A 425 50.69 10.28 -15.01
N GLU A 426 51.27 9.09 -15.21
CA GLU A 426 51.91 8.70 -16.46
C GLU A 426 50.91 8.47 -17.61
N ALA A 427 49.78 7.81 -17.35
CA ALA A 427 48.71 7.63 -18.34
C ALA A 427 48.08 8.98 -18.72
N TYR A 428 47.92 9.87 -17.74
CA TYR A 428 47.48 11.25 -17.92
C TYR A 428 48.47 12.07 -18.77
N GLY A 429 49.77 12.00 -18.48
CA GLY A 429 50.82 12.63 -19.28
C GLY A 429 50.80 12.20 -20.75
N LYS A 430 50.55 10.91 -21.03
CA LYS A 430 50.37 10.38 -22.40
C LYS A 430 49.11 10.93 -23.08
N LEU A 431 47.99 11.07 -22.38
CA LEU A 431 46.76 11.68 -22.90
C LEU A 431 46.92 13.17 -23.18
N LEU A 432 47.59 13.90 -22.28
CA LEU A 432 47.95 15.31 -22.44
C LEU A 432 48.68 15.56 -23.76
N LEU A 433 49.64 14.68 -24.08
CA LEU A 433 50.44 14.74 -25.30
C LEU A 433 49.65 14.38 -26.57
N GLN A 434 48.60 13.55 -26.46
CA GLN A 434 47.87 12.99 -27.60
C GLN A 434 46.58 13.76 -27.95
N GLU A 435 45.81 14.24 -26.96
CA GLU A 435 44.43 14.75 -27.18
C GLU A 435 44.14 16.10 -26.47
N VAL A 436 44.78 16.42 -25.34
CA VAL A 436 44.48 17.68 -24.61
C VAL A 436 44.96 18.93 -25.35
N ILE A 437 45.96 18.82 -26.23
CA ILE A 437 46.37 19.91 -27.13
C ILE A 437 45.20 20.29 -28.08
N ASP A 438 44.30 19.36 -28.41
CA ASP A 438 43.10 19.67 -29.20
C ASP A 438 41.96 20.28 -28.36
N LEU A 439 41.94 20.11 -27.02
CA LEU A 439 41.01 20.82 -26.12
C LEU A 439 41.25 22.35 -26.12
N GLN A 440 42.43 22.80 -26.52
CA GLN A 440 42.75 24.21 -26.78
C GLN A 440 41.86 24.81 -27.90
N LYS A 441 41.31 23.98 -28.81
CA LYS A 441 40.36 24.39 -29.86
C LYS A 441 38.90 24.47 -29.38
N LEU A 442 38.59 23.91 -28.20
CA LEU A 442 37.22 23.77 -27.66
C LEU A 442 36.79 24.90 -26.71
N CYS A 443 37.49 26.05 -26.71
CA CYS A 443 37.11 27.25 -25.96
C CYS A 443 37.00 27.08 -24.44
N LEU A 444 37.92 26.35 -23.80
CA LEU A 444 38.05 26.34 -22.34
C LEU A 444 38.66 27.68 -21.84
N SER A 445 38.23 28.15 -20.67
CA SER A 445 38.80 29.37 -20.05
C SER A 445 40.24 29.12 -19.57
N ALA A 446 41.07 30.17 -19.46
CA ALA A 446 42.47 30.05 -19.02
C ALA A 446 42.63 29.30 -17.68
N ALA A 447 41.75 29.57 -16.71
CA ALA A 447 41.72 28.88 -15.40
C ALA A 447 41.39 27.38 -15.51
N THR A 448 40.59 27.01 -16.51
CA THR A 448 40.26 25.60 -16.78
C THR A 448 41.49 24.87 -17.33
N TYR A 449 42.24 25.51 -18.23
CA TYR A 449 43.47 24.97 -18.78
C TYR A 449 44.55 24.81 -17.69
N GLU A 450 44.72 25.81 -16.83
CA GLU A 450 45.65 25.79 -15.70
C GLU A 450 45.36 24.62 -14.75
N THR A 451 44.11 24.45 -14.33
CA THR A 451 43.73 23.35 -13.42
C THR A 451 43.91 21.98 -14.08
N MET A 452 43.57 21.85 -15.37
CA MET A 452 43.72 20.60 -16.09
C MET A 452 45.20 20.26 -16.31
N THR A 453 46.08 21.23 -16.53
CA THR A 453 47.49 20.96 -16.92
C THR A 453 48.48 21.05 -15.75
N GLU A 454 48.41 22.10 -14.93
CA GLU A 454 49.43 22.39 -13.92
C GLU A 454 49.27 21.54 -12.66
N ALA A 455 48.04 21.28 -12.21
CA ALA A 455 47.80 20.52 -10.98
C ALA A 455 48.28 19.05 -11.08
N PRO A 456 48.06 18.31 -12.18
CA PRO A 456 48.65 16.98 -12.35
C PRO A 456 50.18 16.98 -12.50
N ILE A 457 50.75 17.99 -13.17
CA ILE A 457 52.22 18.12 -13.30
C ILE A 457 52.84 18.32 -11.91
N ALA A 458 52.24 19.17 -11.07
CA ALA A 458 52.68 19.41 -9.70
C ALA A 458 52.65 18.13 -8.83
N LYS A 459 51.73 17.19 -9.11
CA LYS A 459 51.67 15.87 -8.46
C LYS A 459 52.58 14.80 -9.08
N GLY A 460 53.29 15.10 -10.18
CA GLY A 460 54.30 14.21 -10.77
C GLY A 460 53.92 13.58 -12.11
N ALA A 461 52.95 14.12 -12.85
CA ALA A 461 52.66 13.69 -14.23
C ALA A 461 53.85 13.91 -15.16
N ASN A 462 54.35 12.82 -15.75
CA ASN A 462 55.44 12.89 -16.71
C ASN A 462 54.91 13.29 -18.09
N VAL A 463 55.10 14.55 -18.45
CA VAL A 463 54.73 15.13 -19.75
C VAL A 463 55.88 15.11 -20.77
N ASP A 464 57.00 14.44 -20.46
CA ASP A 464 58.24 14.46 -21.26
C ASP A 464 58.55 13.10 -21.92
N LEU A 465 57.50 12.33 -22.24
CA LEU A 465 57.64 11.02 -22.89
C LEU A 465 57.79 11.16 -24.42
N ASN A 466 59.01 11.48 -24.86
CA ASN A 466 59.56 11.25 -26.21
C ASN A 466 58.90 11.92 -27.45
N ASN A 467 57.96 12.86 -27.30
CA ASN A 467 57.49 13.68 -28.42
C ASN A 467 57.90 15.14 -28.24
N LYS A 468 58.39 15.76 -29.33
CA LYS A 468 59.03 17.10 -29.41
C LYS A 468 58.13 18.31 -29.02
N CYS A 469 56.99 18.08 -28.37
CA CYS A 469 56.09 19.13 -27.91
C CYS A 469 55.78 18.91 -26.42
N THR A 470 56.42 19.69 -25.55
CA THR A 470 55.95 19.83 -24.16
C THR A 470 54.67 20.68 -24.16
N PRO A 471 53.74 20.51 -23.21
CA PRO A 471 52.55 21.38 -23.09
C PRO A 471 52.92 22.87 -23.02
N LEU A 472 54.09 23.19 -22.45
CA LEU A 472 54.70 24.53 -22.40
C LEU A 472 55.16 25.06 -23.77
N SER A 473 55.54 24.20 -24.71
CA SER A 473 55.98 24.60 -26.06
C SER A 473 54.83 24.97 -27.01
N CYS A 474 53.58 24.67 -26.64
CA CYS A 474 52.38 24.96 -27.43
C CYS A 474 51.76 26.35 -27.13
N PHE A 475 52.38 27.17 -26.28
CA PHE A 475 51.98 28.57 -26.08
C PHE A 475 52.49 29.45 -27.23
N PRO A 476 51.63 30.14 -28.00
CA PRO A 476 52.09 31.34 -28.70
C PRO A 476 52.30 32.42 -27.64
N SER A 477 53.52 32.94 -27.56
CA SER A 477 53.93 34.06 -26.71
C SER A 477 52.88 35.18 -26.64
N ARG A 478 52.09 35.24 -25.56
CA ARG A 478 51.41 36.45 -25.11
C ARG A 478 51.33 36.46 -23.58
N SER A 479 52.28 37.19 -23.00
CA SER A 479 52.22 37.94 -21.73
C SER A 479 51.20 37.47 -20.70
N ASN A 480 51.66 36.76 -19.68
CA ASN A 480 51.74 37.30 -18.32
C ASN A 480 52.74 36.47 -17.52
N VAL A 481 53.56 37.21 -16.76
CA VAL A 481 54.59 36.74 -15.83
C VAL A 481 53.93 36.06 -14.64
#